data_AF-X1JK68-F1
#
_entry.id   AF-X1JK68-F1
#
_cell.length_a   1.000
_cell.length_b   1.000
_cell.length_c   1.000
_cell.angle_alpha   90.00
_cell.angle_beta   90.00
_cell.angle_gamma   90.00
#
_symmetry.space_group_name_H-M   'P 1'
#
loop_
_entity.id
_entity.type
_entity.pdbx_description
1 polymer ?
#
loop_
_entity_poly.entity_id
_entity_poly.type
_entity_poly.pdbx_seq_one_letter_code
_entity_poly.pdbx_strand_id
1 'polypeptide(L)'
;ELGGLEVVEAGEVRTRELEPRWLLTERTVTVRGFRTGAHTIEPFVVRLLSSAEDVAAETLRTPKARLEIYSVLTKGSTLEDLRGDAGPFELAAEPVRRGLAAAVGLAAAAALLASALLLRRTARRREERRRFPPPPPAHEVALAELARVRDSGLLEEGRLAEYTDRVSDVLRRYLEARFALPAPERTTEEFLDEIAREPVLDRERKRFLAGYLAQCDLVKFAAREPGRREIEELFDSSV
;
A
#
# COMPACT_ATOMS: atom_id res chain seq x y z
N GLU A 1 -32.64 13.31 51.36
CA GLU A 1 -32.02 14.49 51.99
C GLU A 1 -31.82 14.21 53.48
N LEU A 2 -30.72 14.67 54.06
CA LEU A 2 -30.39 14.49 55.47
C LEU A 2 -30.21 15.86 56.11
N GLY A 3 -31.23 16.34 56.84
CA GLY A 3 -31.11 17.58 57.62
C GLY A 3 -30.82 18.84 56.80
N GLY A 4 -31.34 18.93 55.57
CA GLY A 4 -31.08 20.04 54.64
C GLY A 4 -29.87 19.83 53.72
N LEU A 5 -29.20 18.67 53.80
CA LEU A 5 -28.14 18.25 52.89
C LEU A 5 -28.68 17.31 51.80
N GLU A 6 -28.30 17.57 50.55
CA GLU A 6 -28.63 16.72 49.41
C GLU A 6 -27.70 15.51 49.39
N VAL A 7 -28.25 14.31 49.15
CA VAL A 7 -27.44 13.10 49.02
C VAL A 7 -27.00 12.99 47.56
N VAL A 8 -25.70 13.16 47.29
CA VAL A 8 -25.13 13.14 45.94
C VAL A 8 -24.88 11.70 45.49
N GLU A 9 -24.34 10.89 46.40
CA GLU A 9 -24.00 9.51 46.13
C GLU A 9 -24.12 8.70 47.41
N ALA A 10 -24.69 7.51 47.32
CA ALA A 10 -24.76 6.59 48.43
C ALA A 10 -23.98 5.34 48.03
N GLY A 11 -22.77 5.19 48.57
CA GLY A 11 -21.89 4.08 48.28
C GLY A 11 -22.49 2.72 48.64
N GLU A 12 -21.85 1.68 48.14
CA GLU A 12 -22.24 0.30 48.38
C GLU A 12 -22.20 -0.06 49.85
N VAL A 13 -23.17 -0.88 50.26
CA VAL A 13 -23.26 -1.41 51.61
C VAL A 13 -22.24 -2.53 51.76
N ARG A 14 -21.31 -2.39 52.70
CA ARG A 14 -20.29 -3.40 52.99
C ARG A 14 -20.61 -4.05 54.32
N THR A 15 -20.73 -5.37 54.34
CA THR A 15 -20.94 -6.14 55.55
C THR A 15 -19.71 -6.98 55.86
N ARG A 16 -19.19 -6.89 57.10
CA ARG A 16 -18.08 -7.72 57.59
C ARG A 16 -18.43 -8.34 58.95
N GLU A 17 -17.90 -9.52 59.25
CA GLU A 17 -18.06 -10.14 60.56
C GLU A 17 -17.18 -9.41 61.59
N LEU A 18 -17.79 -8.94 62.68
CA LEU A 18 -17.10 -8.21 63.75
C LEU A 18 -16.65 -9.16 64.86
N GLU A 19 -17.53 -10.07 65.25
CA GLU A 19 -17.35 -11.12 66.26
C GLU A 19 -18.24 -12.33 65.90
N PRO A 20 -18.02 -13.53 66.47
CA PRO A 20 -18.90 -14.66 66.23
C PRO A 20 -20.36 -14.29 66.52
N ARG A 21 -21.21 -14.37 65.48
CA ARG A 21 -22.65 -14.00 65.47
C ARG A 21 -22.98 -12.52 65.32
N TRP A 22 -22.01 -11.63 65.09
CA TRP A 22 -22.23 -10.20 64.84
C TRP A 22 -21.70 -9.75 63.48
N LEU A 23 -22.58 -9.16 62.66
CA LEU A 23 -22.24 -8.55 61.38
C LEU A 23 -22.25 -7.03 61.50
N LEU A 24 -21.17 -6.38 61.06
CA LEU A 24 -21.09 -4.94 60.92
C LEU A 24 -21.40 -4.54 59.48
N THR A 25 -22.44 -3.72 59.31
CA THR A 25 -22.83 -3.16 58.01
C THR A 25 -22.48 -1.68 57.95
N GLU A 26 -21.57 -1.31 57.06
CA GLU A 26 -21.12 0.06 56.84
C GLU A 26 -21.65 0.58 55.50
N ARG A 27 -22.13 1.83 55.49
CA ARG A 27 -22.51 2.54 54.26
C ARG A 27 -21.97 3.97 54.31
N THR A 28 -21.20 4.34 53.30
CA THR A 28 -20.70 5.72 53.15
C THR A 28 -21.62 6.49 52.23
N VAL A 29 -22.05 7.68 52.65
CA VAL A 29 -22.94 8.54 51.86
C VAL A 29 -22.27 9.91 51.70
N THR A 30 -22.15 10.36 50.46
CA THR A 30 -21.65 11.69 50.11
C THR A 30 -22.82 12.66 50.09
N VAL A 31 -22.73 13.69 50.92
CA VAL A 31 -23.76 14.73 51.03
C VAL A 31 -23.21 16.09 50.60
N ARG A 32 -24.06 16.94 50.04
CA ARG A 32 -23.73 18.29 49.59
C ARG A 32 -24.68 19.30 50.23
N GLY A 33 -24.11 20.39 50.75
CA GLY A 33 -24.86 21.51 51.31
C GLY A 33 -24.59 22.79 50.53
N PHE A 34 -25.66 23.53 50.20
CA PHE A 34 -25.57 24.81 49.48
C PHE A 34 -25.73 26.03 50.37
N ARG A 35 -26.06 25.84 51.65
CA ARG A 35 -26.21 26.91 52.63
C ARG A 35 -25.16 26.78 53.72
N THR A 36 -24.50 27.89 54.04
CA THR A 36 -23.62 27.99 55.20
C THR A 36 -24.43 28.01 56.50
N GLY A 37 -23.81 27.62 57.60
CA GLY A 37 -24.44 27.52 58.92
C GLY A 37 -24.61 26.09 59.41
N ALA A 38 -25.37 25.94 60.50
CA ALA A 38 -25.58 24.67 61.17
C ALA A 38 -26.67 23.83 60.51
N HIS A 39 -26.29 22.64 60.04
CA HIS A 39 -27.17 21.58 59.56
C HIS A 39 -27.29 20.50 60.62
N THR A 40 -28.52 20.02 60.81
CA THR A 40 -28.82 19.07 61.87
C THR A 40 -29.39 17.80 61.27
N ILE A 41 -28.67 16.69 61.45
CA ILE A 41 -29.11 15.36 61.05
C ILE A 41 -29.93 14.82 62.22
N GLU A 42 -31.24 14.76 62.02
CA GLU A 42 -32.15 14.20 63.02
C GLU A 42 -31.93 12.67 63.16
N PRO A 43 -32.15 12.12 64.37
CA PRO A 43 -32.15 10.69 64.60
C PRO A 43 -33.03 9.95 63.58
N PHE A 44 -32.47 8.93 62.94
CA PHE A 44 -33.22 8.03 62.08
C PHE A 44 -33.15 6.61 62.60
N VAL A 45 -34.15 5.82 62.24
CA VAL A 45 -34.31 4.47 62.75
C VAL A 45 -33.52 3.50 61.87
N VAL A 46 -32.64 2.72 62.49
CA VAL A 46 -31.97 1.58 61.88
C VAL A 46 -32.65 0.32 62.40
N ARG A 47 -33.10 -0.53 61.48
CA ARG A 47 -33.68 -1.83 61.81
C ARG A 47 -32.55 -2.86 61.86
N LEU A 48 -32.42 -3.56 62.98
CA LEU A 48 -31.55 -4.72 63.09
C LEU A 48 -32.28 -5.92 62.49
N LEU A 49 -31.64 -6.56 61.51
CA LEU A 49 -32.15 -7.78 60.90
C LEU A 49 -31.50 -8.97 61.62
N SER A 50 -32.32 -9.81 62.24
CA SER A 50 -31.88 -11.09 62.81
C SER A 50 -32.01 -12.20 61.76
N SER A 51 -31.07 -13.13 61.73
CA SER A 51 -31.12 -14.31 60.84
C SER A 51 -32.02 -15.44 61.37
N ALA A 52 -32.58 -15.33 62.58
CA ALA A 52 -33.45 -16.32 63.18
C ALA A 52 -34.93 -15.94 62.99
N GLU A 53 -35.75 -16.88 62.47
CA GLU A 53 -37.15 -16.64 62.04
C GLU A 53 -38.10 -16.13 63.14
N ASP A 54 -37.76 -16.27 64.43
CA ASP A 54 -38.64 -15.94 65.57
C ASP A 54 -38.17 -14.75 66.43
N VAL A 55 -37.18 -13.95 65.98
CA VAL A 55 -36.72 -12.78 66.74
C VAL A 55 -37.30 -11.50 66.15
N ALA A 56 -38.12 -10.79 66.93
CA ALA A 56 -38.69 -9.50 66.54
C ALA A 56 -37.57 -8.51 66.15
N ALA A 57 -37.72 -7.85 64.99
CA ALA A 57 -36.74 -6.91 64.49
C ALA A 57 -36.60 -5.72 65.47
N GLU A 58 -35.44 -5.63 66.10
CA GLU A 58 -35.13 -4.55 67.03
C GLU A 58 -34.82 -3.26 66.26
N THR A 59 -35.33 -2.13 66.73
CA THR A 59 -35.11 -0.83 66.10
C THR A 59 -34.22 0.03 66.98
N LEU A 60 -33.07 0.43 66.46
CA LEU A 60 -32.19 1.39 67.10
C LEU A 60 -32.39 2.78 66.48
N ARG A 61 -32.21 3.83 67.29
CA ARG A 61 -32.19 5.20 66.80
C ARG A 61 -30.76 5.70 66.79
N THR A 62 -30.35 6.30 65.68
CA THR A 62 -29.05 6.96 65.61
C THR A 62 -29.02 8.19 66.51
N PRO A 63 -27.85 8.56 67.05
CA PRO A 63 -27.71 9.82 67.77
C PRO A 63 -27.90 11.00 66.82
N LYS A 64 -28.41 12.10 67.36
CA LYS A 64 -28.51 13.37 66.64
C LYS A 64 -27.11 13.90 66.34
N ALA A 65 -26.87 14.31 65.09
CA ALA A 65 -25.58 14.88 64.67
C ALA A 65 -25.73 16.31 64.14
N ARG A 66 -24.80 17.19 64.50
CA ARG A 66 -24.75 18.58 64.03
C ARG A 66 -23.50 18.79 63.19
N LEU A 67 -23.68 19.34 61.99
CA LEU A 67 -22.63 19.70 61.06
C LEU A 67 -22.67 21.21 60.84
N GLU A 68 -21.54 21.90 60.92
CA GLU A 68 -21.49 23.35 60.66
C GLU A 68 -20.63 23.63 59.42
N ILE A 69 -21.24 24.27 58.41
CA ILE A 69 -20.57 24.64 57.17
C ILE A 69 -20.15 26.10 57.26
N TYR A 70 -18.85 26.35 57.36
CA TYR A 70 -18.28 27.69 57.36
C TYR A 70 -18.00 28.18 55.95
N SER A 71 -18.19 29.48 55.74
CA SER A 71 -17.72 30.13 54.51
C SER A 71 -16.20 30.32 54.59
N VAL A 72 -15.51 29.99 53.50
CA VAL A 72 -14.08 30.32 53.33
C VAL A 72 -13.90 31.72 52.73
N LEU A 73 -14.99 32.37 52.30
CA LEU A 73 -14.96 33.73 51.80
C LEU A 73 -14.73 34.72 52.95
N THR A 74 -13.80 35.64 52.76
CA THR A 74 -13.49 36.71 53.70
C THR A 74 -14.40 37.92 53.44
N LYS A 75 -14.56 38.82 54.43
CA LYS A 75 -15.33 40.05 54.21
C LYS A 75 -14.66 40.88 53.11
N GLY A 76 -15.36 41.03 51.98
CA GLY A 76 -14.87 41.75 50.81
C GLY A 76 -14.56 40.87 49.60
N SER A 77 -14.72 39.54 49.69
CA SER A 77 -14.57 38.66 48.52
C SER A 77 -15.55 39.04 47.41
N THR A 78 -15.03 39.21 46.19
CA THR A 78 -15.78 39.60 44.99
C THR A 78 -15.83 38.46 43.98
N LEU A 79 -16.75 38.53 43.02
CA LEU A 79 -16.85 37.53 41.94
C LEU A 79 -15.53 37.36 41.15
N GLU A 80 -14.66 38.36 41.15
CA GLU A 80 -13.33 38.35 40.53
C GLU A 80 -12.34 37.39 41.23
N ASP A 81 -12.57 37.03 42.49
CA ASP A 81 -11.73 36.07 43.23
C ASP A 81 -11.99 34.61 42.82
N LEU A 82 -13.09 34.36 42.10
CA LEU A 82 -13.39 33.06 41.51
C LEU A 82 -12.46 32.88 40.31
N ARG A 83 -11.43 32.03 40.43
CA ARG A 83 -10.64 31.58 39.28
C ARG A 83 -11.56 30.86 38.30
N GLY A 84 -11.97 31.57 37.24
CA GLY A 84 -12.64 30.98 36.09
C GLY A 84 -11.70 30.05 35.30
N ASP A 85 -12.26 29.27 34.39
CA ASP A 85 -11.49 28.44 33.47
C ASP A 85 -10.43 29.28 32.75
N ALA A 86 -9.19 28.77 32.70
CA ALA A 86 -8.10 29.46 32.01
C ALA A 86 -8.53 29.76 30.58
N GLY A 87 -8.65 31.04 30.24
CA GLY A 87 -9.04 31.49 28.91
C GLY A 87 -8.07 31.01 27.82
N PRO A 88 -8.45 31.14 26.53
CA PRO A 88 -7.61 30.71 25.42
C PRO A 88 -6.24 31.38 25.49
N PHE A 89 -5.18 30.58 25.38
CA PHE A 89 -3.80 31.05 25.41
C PHE A 89 -3.48 31.83 24.13
N GLU A 90 -3.15 33.12 24.25
CA GLU A 90 -2.67 33.91 23.12
C GLU A 90 -1.21 33.57 22.80
N LEU A 91 -0.98 32.89 21.67
CA LEU A 91 0.37 32.63 21.17
C LEU A 91 0.96 33.93 20.61
N ALA A 92 2.14 34.31 21.07
CA ALA A 92 2.88 35.44 20.52
C ALA A 92 3.17 35.22 19.02
N ALA A 93 2.76 36.15 18.17
CA ALA A 93 2.82 36.01 16.72
C ALA A 93 4.27 35.95 16.15
N GLU A 94 5.22 36.62 16.78
CA GLU A 94 6.61 36.69 16.32
C GLU A 94 7.36 35.34 16.26
N PRO A 95 7.42 34.53 17.33
CA PRO A 95 8.07 33.22 17.28
C PRO A 95 7.39 32.27 16.28
N VAL A 96 6.06 32.34 16.17
CA VAL A 96 5.28 31.54 15.21
C VAL A 96 5.65 31.90 13.77
N ARG A 97 5.75 33.20 13.44
CA ARG A 97 6.15 33.67 12.11
C ARG A 97 7.58 33.24 11.74
N ARG A 98 8.52 33.33 12.69
CA ARG A 98 9.91 32.90 12.47
C ARG A 98 10.00 31.38 12.27
N GLY A 99 9.25 30.62 13.05
CA GLY A 99 9.15 29.17 12.89
C GLY A 99 8.59 28.77 11.51
N LEU A 100 7.52 29.42 11.06
CA LEU A 100 6.96 29.23 9.72
C LEU A 100 7.94 29.60 8.61
N ALA A 101 8.62 30.75 8.72
CA ALA A 101 9.62 31.16 7.74
C ALA A 101 10.79 30.16 7.66
N ALA A 102 11.26 29.67 8.79
CA ALA A 102 12.29 28.63 8.85
C ALA A 102 11.83 27.32 8.22
N ALA A 103 10.60 26.88 8.50
CA ALA A 103 10.01 25.68 7.91
C ALA A 103 9.89 25.79 6.38
N VAL A 104 9.44 26.94 5.87
CA VAL A 104 9.35 27.20 4.43
C VAL A 104 10.74 27.21 3.79
N GLY A 105 11.74 27.82 4.44
CA GLY A 105 13.12 27.80 3.97
C GLY A 105 13.70 26.38 3.89
N LEU A 106 13.43 25.55 4.90
CA LEU A 106 13.86 24.16 4.94
C LEU A 106 13.18 23.31 3.85
N ALA A 107 11.89 23.50 3.63
CA ALA A 107 11.14 22.84 2.57
C ALA A 107 11.67 23.22 1.18
N ALA A 108 11.96 24.51 0.95
CA ALA A 108 12.54 24.99 -0.30
C ALA A 108 13.94 24.40 -0.55
N ALA A 109 14.80 24.35 0.48
CA ALA A 109 16.12 23.74 0.39
C ALA A 109 16.04 22.24 0.07
N ALA A 110 15.13 21.51 0.73
CA ALA A 110 14.90 20.09 0.46
C ALA A 110 14.40 19.84 -0.98
N ALA A 111 13.49 20.68 -1.48
CA ALA A 111 12.98 20.60 -2.85
C ALA A 111 14.08 20.86 -3.89
N LEU A 112 14.95 21.86 -3.66
CA LEU A 112 16.10 22.13 -4.53
C LEU A 112 17.09 20.96 -4.55
N LEU A 113 17.37 20.37 -3.38
CA LEU A 113 18.27 19.22 -3.26
C LEU A 113 17.71 18.01 -4.02
N ALA A 114 16.41 17.71 -3.83
CA ALA A 114 15.73 16.62 -4.51
C ALA A 114 15.74 16.82 -6.04
N SER A 115 15.44 18.05 -6.49
CA SER A 115 15.50 18.40 -7.92
C SER A 115 16.90 18.20 -8.50
N ALA A 116 17.95 18.69 -7.81
CA ALA A 116 19.33 18.51 -8.25
C ALA A 116 19.74 17.03 -8.33
N LEU A 117 19.31 16.19 -7.37
CA LEU A 117 19.57 14.76 -7.38
C LEU A 117 18.84 14.05 -8.53
N LEU A 118 17.59 14.41 -8.80
CA LEU A 118 16.81 13.85 -9.92
C LEU A 118 17.42 14.24 -11.28
N LEU A 119 17.84 15.50 -11.44
CA LEU A 119 18.52 15.97 -12.65
C LEU A 119 19.86 15.23 -12.85
N ARG A 120 20.65 15.05 -11.79
CA ARG A 120 21.90 14.25 -11.87
C ARG A 120 21.64 12.80 -12.24
N ARG A 121 20.62 12.17 -11.66
CA ARG A 121 20.26 10.78 -11.94
C ARG A 121 19.77 10.59 -13.38
N THR A 122 18.96 11.51 -13.88
CA THR A 122 18.47 11.46 -15.28
C THR A 122 19.57 11.77 -16.28
N ALA A 123 20.48 12.69 -15.98
CA ALA A 123 21.65 12.95 -16.81
C ALA A 123 22.55 11.71 -16.95
N ARG A 124 22.88 11.04 -15.84
CA ARG A 124 23.67 9.79 -15.86
C ARG A 124 23.00 8.68 -16.67
N ARG A 125 21.69 8.48 -16.50
CA ARG A 125 20.93 7.49 -17.27
C ARG A 125 20.89 7.81 -18.77
N ARG A 126 20.83 9.08 -19.14
CA ARG A 126 20.91 9.51 -20.55
C ARG A 126 22.30 9.24 -21.14
N GLU A 127 23.34 9.46 -20.36
CA GLU A 127 24.72 9.19 -20.76
C GLU A 127 24.97 7.69 -20.94
N GLU A 128 24.48 6.84 -20.03
CA GLU A 128 24.52 5.38 -20.17
C GLU A 128 23.77 4.90 -21.42
N ARG A 129 22.56 5.42 -21.67
CA ARG A 129 21.78 5.11 -22.90
C ARG A 129 22.46 5.59 -24.18
N ARG A 130 23.24 6.67 -24.13
CA ARG A 130 24.04 7.13 -25.28
C ARG A 130 25.25 6.24 -25.51
N ARG A 131 25.87 5.73 -24.45
CA ARG A 131 27.06 4.88 -24.54
C ARG A 131 26.75 3.49 -25.10
N PHE A 132 25.54 2.99 -24.82
CA PHE A 132 25.05 1.72 -25.36
C PHE A 132 23.77 1.99 -26.15
N PRO A 133 23.88 2.39 -27.44
CA PRO A 133 22.71 2.50 -28.29
C PRO A 133 21.97 1.15 -28.31
N PRO A 134 20.63 1.14 -28.39
CA PRO A 134 19.88 -0.09 -28.52
C PRO A 134 20.38 -0.88 -29.74
N PRO A 135 20.37 -2.22 -29.69
CA PRO A 135 20.70 -3.03 -30.84
C PRO A 135 19.79 -2.64 -32.03
N PRO A 136 20.30 -2.75 -33.27
CA PRO A 136 19.50 -2.47 -34.44
C PRO A 136 18.21 -3.31 -34.46
N PRO A 137 17.10 -2.79 -34.99
CA PRO A 137 15.86 -3.55 -35.14
C PRO A 137 16.10 -4.88 -35.86
N ALA A 138 15.41 -5.95 -35.42
CA ALA A 138 15.58 -7.29 -35.98
C ALA A 138 15.41 -7.36 -37.51
N HIS A 139 14.52 -6.54 -38.08
CA HIS A 139 14.29 -6.49 -39.53
C HIS A 139 15.46 -5.84 -40.29
N GLU A 140 16.13 -4.83 -39.73
CA GLU A 140 17.32 -4.22 -40.34
C GLU A 140 18.48 -5.21 -40.37
N VAL A 141 18.66 -5.96 -39.28
CA VAL A 141 19.66 -7.04 -39.22
C VAL A 141 19.36 -8.11 -40.25
N ALA A 142 18.11 -8.57 -40.33
CA ALA A 142 17.69 -9.60 -41.29
C ALA A 142 17.90 -9.15 -42.74
N LEU A 143 17.48 -7.94 -43.10
CA LEU A 143 17.68 -7.39 -44.44
C LEU A 143 19.16 -7.27 -44.81
N ALA A 144 20.01 -6.83 -43.87
CA ALA A 144 21.45 -6.76 -44.09
C ALA A 144 22.08 -8.15 -44.30
N GLU A 145 21.64 -9.15 -43.54
CA GLU A 145 22.10 -10.54 -43.70
C GLU A 145 21.61 -11.15 -45.02
N LEU A 146 20.35 -10.93 -45.41
CA LEU A 146 19.82 -11.37 -46.72
C LEU A 146 20.59 -10.75 -47.88
N ALA A 147 20.93 -9.46 -47.80
CA ALA A 147 21.76 -8.80 -48.80
C ALA A 147 23.16 -9.45 -48.90
N ARG A 148 23.78 -9.83 -47.77
CA ARG A 148 25.05 -10.56 -47.78
C ARG A 148 24.94 -11.94 -48.40
N VAL A 149 23.83 -12.66 -48.15
CA VAL A 149 23.59 -13.97 -48.77
C VAL A 149 23.43 -13.81 -50.28
N ARG A 150 22.69 -12.80 -50.74
CA ARG A 150 22.57 -12.44 -52.17
C ARG A 150 23.92 -12.15 -52.80
N ASP A 151 24.73 -11.31 -52.17
CA ASP A 151 26.00 -10.82 -52.71
C ASP A 151 27.16 -11.84 -52.53
N SER A 152 26.87 -13.04 -52.00
CA SER A 152 27.88 -14.07 -51.73
C SER A 152 28.40 -14.83 -52.94
N GLY A 153 27.76 -14.69 -54.11
CA GLY A 153 28.14 -15.41 -55.34
C GLY A 153 27.72 -16.88 -55.40
N LEU A 154 27.08 -17.43 -54.34
CA LEU A 154 26.69 -18.84 -54.25
C LEU A 154 25.82 -19.30 -55.43
N LEU A 155 24.96 -18.43 -55.96
CA LEU A 155 24.11 -18.75 -57.11
C LEU A 155 24.92 -18.93 -58.40
N GLU A 156 25.92 -18.06 -58.63
CA GLU A 156 26.80 -18.15 -59.82
C GLU A 156 27.76 -19.34 -59.73
N GLU A 157 28.09 -19.78 -58.51
CA GLU A 157 28.85 -21.01 -58.23
C GLU A 157 27.99 -22.29 -58.34
N GLY A 158 26.69 -22.18 -58.62
CA GLY A 158 25.77 -23.33 -58.65
C GLY A 158 25.48 -23.95 -57.28
N ARG A 159 25.84 -23.28 -56.18
CA ARG A 159 25.67 -23.75 -54.78
C ARG A 159 24.29 -23.39 -54.25
N LEU A 160 23.26 -23.79 -54.97
CA LEU A 160 21.87 -23.43 -54.67
C LEU A 160 21.41 -23.94 -53.30
N ALA A 161 21.75 -25.18 -52.94
CA ALA A 161 21.35 -25.76 -51.65
C ALA A 161 21.87 -24.94 -50.46
N GLU A 162 23.12 -24.47 -50.53
CA GLU A 162 23.70 -23.62 -49.50
C GLU A 162 23.10 -22.21 -49.49
N TYR A 163 22.78 -21.67 -50.67
CA TYR A 163 22.08 -20.40 -50.76
C TYR A 163 20.72 -20.46 -50.05
N THR A 164 19.89 -21.46 -50.38
CA THR A 164 18.57 -21.65 -49.78
C THR A 164 18.63 -21.91 -48.28
N ASP A 165 19.66 -22.64 -47.82
CA ASP A 165 19.87 -22.91 -46.40
C ASP A 165 20.15 -21.61 -45.63
N ARG A 166 21.07 -20.78 -46.14
CA ARG A 166 21.40 -19.49 -45.52
C ARG A 166 20.22 -18.53 -45.50
N VAL A 167 19.39 -18.50 -46.54
CA VAL A 167 18.18 -17.64 -46.54
C VAL A 167 17.16 -18.14 -45.50
N SER A 168 16.90 -19.45 -45.44
CA SER A 168 16.04 -20.07 -44.43
C SER A 168 16.52 -19.74 -43.00
N ASP A 169 17.83 -19.83 -42.74
CA ASP A 169 18.43 -19.49 -41.45
C ASP A 169 18.26 -18.02 -41.07
N VAL A 170 18.40 -17.09 -42.03
CA VAL A 170 18.18 -15.66 -41.77
C VAL A 170 16.72 -15.39 -41.42
N LEU A 171 15.78 -16.00 -42.14
CA LEU A 171 14.35 -15.86 -41.85
C LEU A 171 13.98 -16.43 -40.48
N ARG A 172 14.52 -17.60 -40.11
CA ARG A 172 14.30 -18.21 -38.79
C ARG A 172 14.84 -17.32 -37.66
N ARG A 173 16.08 -16.83 -37.77
CA ARG A 173 16.67 -15.91 -36.79
C ARG A 173 15.90 -14.58 -36.69
N TYR A 174 15.37 -14.07 -37.80
CA TYR A 174 14.52 -12.89 -37.80
C TYR A 174 13.24 -13.12 -36.99
N LEU A 175 12.55 -14.23 -37.25
CA LEU A 175 11.30 -14.57 -36.57
C LEU A 175 11.52 -14.84 -35.08
N GLU A 176 12.64 -15.44 -34.70
CA GLU A 176 13.05 -15.58 -33.30
C GLU A 176 13.32 -14.21 -32.66
N ALA A 177 14.16 -13.37 -33.26
CA ALA A 177 14.51 -12.08 -32.70
C ALA A 177 13.31 -11.11 -32.62
N ARG A 178 12.33 -11.24 -33.52
CA ARG A 178 11.16 -10.36 -33.61
C ARG A 178 9.99 -10.83 -32.76
N PHE A 179 9.74 -12.14 -32.72
CA PHE A 179 8.54 -12.73 -32.14
C PHE A 179 8.82 -13.69 -30.98
N ALA A 180 10.09 -13.86 -30.59
CA ALA A 180 10.53 -14.78 -29.52
C ALA A 180 10.12 -16.25 -29.77
N LEU A 181 10.09 -16.66 -31.04
CA LEU A 181 9.79 -18.03 -31.45
C LEU A 181 11.09 -18.81 -31.65
N PRO A 182 11.29 -20.00 -31.06
CA PRO A 182 12.52 -20.78 -31.18
C PRO A 182 12.66 -21.44 -32.56
N ALA A 183 12.78 -20.65 -33.62
CA ALA A 183 12.74 -21.11 -35.00
C ALA A 183 13.99 -21.90 -35.47
N PRO A 184 15.22 -21.55 -35.06
CA PRO A 184 16.43 -22.27 -35.51
C PRO A 184 16.60 -23.66 -34.89
N GLU A 185 16.09 -23.87 -33.67
CA GLU A 185 16.21 -25.16 -32.95
C GLU A 185 15.11 -26.17 -33.31
N ARG A 186 14.17 -25.77 -34.17
CA ARG A 186 12.99 -26.56 -34.54
C ARG A 186 13.04 -27.03 -35.98
N THR A 187 12.51 -28.22 -36.23
CA THR A 187 12.26 -28.68 -37.61
C THR A 187 11.28 -27.73 -38.30
N THR A 188 11.28 -27.70 -39.63
CA THR A 188 10.33 -26.87 -40.40
C THR A 188 8.88 -27.17 -40.05
N GLU A 189 8.54 -28.45 -39.88
CA GLU A 189 7.18 -28.89 -39.52
C GLU A 189 6.79 -28.37 -38.14
N GLU A 190 7.63 -28.58 -37.12
CA GLU A 190 7.38 -28.09 -35.76
C GLU A 190 7.21 -26.57 -35.72
N PHE A 191 8.06 -25.85 -36.45
CA PHE A 191 8.03 -24.39 -36.51
C PHE A 191 6.75 -23.84 -37.18
N LEU A 192 6.33 -24.44 -38.29
CA LEU A 192 5.12 -24.03 -39.00
C LEU A 192 3.85 -24.31 -38.19
N ASP A 193 3.82 -25.43 -37.47
CA ASP A 193 2.73 -25.77 -36.54
C ASP A 193 2.62 -24.77 -35.38
N GLU A 194 3.76 -24.32 -34.84
CA GLU A 194 3.82 -23.31 -33.78
C GLU A 194 3.36 -21.94 -34.28
N ILE A 195 3.90 -21.47 -35.41
CA ILE A 195 3.47 -20.21 -36.03
C ILE A 195 2.00 -20.23 -36.42
N ALA A 196 1.45 -21.36 -36.84
CA ALA A 196 0.03 -21.47 -37.18
C ALA A 196 -0.88 -21.10 -36.00
N ARG A 197 -0.45 -21.40 -34.76
CA ARG A 197 -1.20 -21.16 -33.51
C ARG A 197 -1.04 -19.75 -32.95
N GLU A 198 0.06 -19.06 -33.27
CA GLU A 198 0.37 -17.73 -32.74
C GLU A 198 -0.28 -16.58 -33.56
N PRO A 199 -0.85 -15.53 -32.93
CA PRO A 199 -1.45 -14.39 -33.64
C PRO A 199 -0.43 -13.35 -34.13
N VAL A 200 0.80 -13.76 -34.42
CA VAL A 200 1.94 -12.86 -34.76
C VAL A 200 2.02 -12.47 -36.23
N LEU A 201 1.44 -13.29 -37.12
CA LEU A 201 1.40 -13.07 -38.57
C LEU A 201 -0.04 -13.22 -39.09
N ASP A 202 -0.40 -12.47 -40.13
CA ASP A 202 -1.66 -12.68 -40.83
C ASP A 202 -1.67 -13.99 -41.63
N ARG A 203 -2.85 -14.42 -42.08
CA ARG A 203 -3.04 -15.70 -42.78
C ARG A 203 -2.25 -15.79 -44.09
N GLU A 204 -2.06 -14.66 -44.77
CA GLU A 204 -1.36 -14.61 -46.05
C GLU A 204 0.14 -14.81 -45.85
N ARG A 205 0.74 -14.08 -44.91
CA ARG A 205 2.15 -14.21 -44.52
C ARG A 205 2.49 -15.59 -43.98
N LYS A 206 1.59 -16.22 -43.22
CA LYS A 206 1.77 -17.61 -42.75
C LYS A 206 1.81 -18.60 -43.92
N ARG A 207 0.92 -18.46 -44.90
CA ARG A 207 0.91 -19.31 -46.10
C ARG A 207 2.16 -19.12 -46.94
N PHE A 208 2.57 -17.87 -47.12
CA PHE A 208 3.79 -17.52 -47.82
C PHE A 208 5.01 -18.18 -47.16
N LEU A 209 5.19 -17.98 -45.85
CA LEU A 209 6.29 -18.55 -45.08
C LEU A 209 6.32 -20.08 -45.15
N ALA A 210 5.16 -20.73 -45.05
CA ALA A 210 5.04 -22.19 -45.16
C ALA A 210 5.46 -22.70 -46.55
N GLY A 211 4.98 -22.05 -47.61
CA GLY A 211 5.36 -22.40 -48.98
C GLY A 211 6.85 -22.22 -49.24
N TYR A 212 7.41 -21.11 -48.74
CA TYR A 212 8.82 -20.78 -48.89
C TYR A 212 9.74 -21.80 -48.19
N LEU A 213 9.51 -22.07 -46.90
CA LEU A 213 10.35 -23.00 -46.14
C LEU A 213 10.25 -24.44 -46.68
N ALA A 214 9.07 -24.86 -47.15
CA ALA A 214 8.90 -26.16 -47.79
C ALA A 214 9.71 -26.27 -49.10
N GLN A 215 9.78 -25.19 -49.89
CA GLN A 215 10.62 -25.18 -51.09
C GLN A 215 12.11 -25.22 -50.74
N CYS A 216 12.56 -24.50 -49.72
CA CYS A 216 13.93 -24.59 -49.23
C CYS A 216 14.31 -26.02 -48.83
N ASP A 217 13.43 -26.72 -48.10
CA ASP A 217 13.66 -28.10 -47.68
C ASP A 217 13.77 -29.07 -48.86
N LEU A 218 12.96 -28.89 -49.91
CA LEU A 218 13.07 -29.68 -51.14
C LEU A 218 14.43 -29.49 -51.84
N VAL A 219 14.95 -28.28 -51.87
CA VAL A 219 16.28 -28.00 -52.44
C VAL A 219 17.38 -28.60 -51.56
N LYS A 220 17.27 -28.47 -50.24
CA LYS A 220 18.28 -28.94 -49.27
C LYS A 220 18.35 -30.48 -49.18
N PHE A 221 17.22 -31.18 -49.26
CA PHE A 221 17.16 -32.63 -48.98
C PHE A 221 16.76 -33.50 -50.16
N ALA A 222 16.07 -32.98 -51.19
CA ALA A 222 15.53 -33.81 -52.28
C ALA A 222 16.39 -33.82 -53.56
N ALA A 223 17.59 -33.22 -53.55
CA ALA A 223 18.49 -33.13 -54.71
C ALA A 223 17.81 -32.63 -56.00
N ARG A 224 16.75 -31.81 -55.87
CA ARG A 224 16.13 -31.11 -56.98
C ARG A 224 17.13 -30.05 -57.44
N GLU A 225 17.41 -29.97 -58.75
CA GLU A 225 18.09 -28.82 -59.37
C GLU A 225 17.03 -27.90 -59.99
N PRO A 226 16.45 -26.93 -59.24
CA PRO A 226 15.64 -25.87 -59.82
C PRO A 226 16.40 -25.15 -60.94
N GLY A 227 15.71 -24.84 -62.04
CA GLY A 227 16.28 -24.00 -63.08
C GLY A 227 16.50 -22.57 -62.60
N ARG A 228 17.44 -21.83 -63.21
CA ARG A 228 17.80 -20.44 -62.83
C ARG A 228 16.60 -19.50 -62.61
N ARG A 229 15.53 -19.66 -63.40
CA ARG A 229 14.27 -18.91 -63.26
C ARG A 229 13.50 -19.20 -61.97
N GLU A 230 13.40 -20.47 -61.56
CA GLU A 230 12.72 -20.83 -60.31
C GLU A 230 13.48 -20.25 -59.10
N ILE A 231 14.81 -20.16 -59.19
CA ILE A 231 15.66 -19.58 -58.13
C ILE A 231 15.41 -18.06 -57.99
N GLU A 232 15.35 -17.36 -59.12
CA GLU A 232 15.05 -15.91 -59.15
C GLU A 232 13.63 -15.62 -58.65
N GLU A 233 12.63 -16.42 -59.03
CA GLU A 233 11.24 -16.30 -58.54
C GLU A 233 11.11 -16.59 -57.04
N LEU A 234 11.85 -17.57 -56.52
CA LEU A 234 11.91 -17.87 -55.09
C LEU A 234 12.47 -16.66 -54.32
N PHE A 235 13.51 -16.04 -54.88
CA PHE A 235 14.15 -14.86 -54.30
C PHE A 235 13.25 -13.62 -54.30
N ASP A 236 12.61 -13.29 -55.41
CA ASP A 236 11.72 -12.13 -55.50
C ASP A 236 10.54 -12.22 -54.51
N SER A 237 10.15 -13.45 -54.16
CA SER A 237 9.12 -13.65 -53.14
C SER A 237 9.60 -13.37 -51.70
N SER A 238 10.92 -13.38 -51.46
CA SER A 238 11.55 -13.31 -50.14
C SER A 238 11.86 -11.88 -49.65
N VAL A 239 11.76 -10.87 -50.52
CA VAL A 239 12.12 -9.46 -50.29
C VAL A 239 10.86 -8.61 -50.16
#